data_AF-A0A126T114-F1
#
_entry.id   AF-A0A126T114-F1
#
_cell.length_a   1.000
_cell.length_b   1.000
_cell.length_c   1.000
_cell.angle_alpha   90.00
_cell.angle_beta   90.00
_cell.angle_gamma   90.00
#
_symmetry.space_group_name_H-M   'P 1'
#
loop_
_entity.id
_entity.type
_entity.pdbx_description
1 polymer ?
#
loop_
_entity_poly.entity_id
_entity_poly.type
_entity_poly.pdbx_seq_one_letter_code
_entity_poly.pdbx_strand_id
1 'polypeptide(L)'
;MSLLSSFKKRSTLDAAIKQVAQARKSEGSKAEQLYKGAYQGFANVIADHLIVSEALYHWGFGLLHEARTQEPKAAIEIYEDAISKFSFCLLISPNYLGAAIDGGVAFMELARISSEAAKPDLYDLAEDFFEKACGIQKGSAAYNLACVYALRGDNDACLAALQTARDFGSLPDEQNILQDEDMAGVINAQWFKEFMEEVRATPAPVKTKLKDIEINVEPGFKIEKKEDFDYYS
;
A
#
# COMPACT_ATOMS: atom_id res chain seq x y z
N MET A 1 24.09 -20.64 7.46
CA MET A 1 22.98 -20.51 8.43
C MET A 1 22.40 -21.90 8.70
N SER A 2 22.04 -22.22 9.95
CA SER A 2 21.44 -23.52 10.31
C SER A 2 19.92 -23.48 10.03
N LEU A 3 19.32 -24.62 9.67
CA LEU A 3 17.86 -24.75 9.51
C LEU A 3 17.12 -24.23 10.75
N LEU A 4 17.60 -24.57 11.95
CA LEU A 4 17.01 -24.12 13.22
C LEU A 4 17.05 -22.59 13.39
N SER A 5 18.12 -21.93 12.91
CA SER A 5 18.19 -20.46 12.96
C SER A 5 17.17 -19.81 12.02
N SER A 6 16.97 -20.36 10.82
CA SER A 6 15.99 -19.86 9.86
C SER A 6 14.55 -20.02 10.36
N PHE A 7 14.21 -21.17 10.98
CA PHE A 7 12.89 -21.36 11.61
C PHE A 7 12.63 -20.36 12.73
N LYS A 8 13.63 -20.09 13.58
CA LYS A 8 13.49 -19.10 14.66
C LYS A 8 13.28 -17.68 14.13
N LYS A 9 14.00 -17.30 13.06
CA LYS A 9 13.83 -15.98 12.40
C LYS A 9 12.45 -15.84 11.78
N ARG A 10 11.95 -16.87 11.09
CA ARG A 10 10.59 -16.88 10.56
C ARG A 10 9.54 -16.70 11.66
N SER A 11 9.64 -17.47 12.74
CA SER A 11 8.71 -17.33 13.87
C SER A 11 8.77 -15.95 14.53
N THR A 12 9.95 -15.32 14.54
CA THR A 12 10.11 -13.94 15.06
C THR A 12 9.44 -12.93 14.14
N LEU A 13 9.57 -13.10 12.82
CA LEU A 13 8.89 -12.27 11.82
C LEU A 13 7.36 -12.37 11.96
N ASP A 14 6.83 -13.59 12.00
CA ASP A 14 5.37 -13.82 12.11
C ASP A 14 4.80 -13.21 13.40
N ALA A 15 5.54 -13.29 14.51
CA ALA A 15 5.16 -12.66 15.77
C ALA A 15 5.15 -11.12 15.67
N ALA A 16 6.13 -10.52 15.01
CA ALA A 16 6.20 -9.08 14.78
C ALA A 16 5.05 -8.58 13.89
N ILE A 17 4.75 -9.29 12.80
CA ILE A 17 3.61 -8.99 11.92
C ILE A 17 2.29 -9.03 12.73
N LYS A 18 2.12 -10.05 13.57
CA LYS A 18 0.95 -10.16 14.45
C LYS A 18 0.86 -9.00 15.44
N GLN A 19 1.99 -8.53 15.98
CA GLN A 19 2.02 -7.36 16.85
C GLN A 19 1.58 -6.09 16.11
N VAL A 20 2.02 -5.87 14.87
CA VAL A 20 1.53 -4.76 14.03
C VAL A 20 0.01 -4.84 13.84
N ALA A 21 -0.51 -6.02 13.48
CA ALA A 21 -1.96 -6.21 13.30
C ALA A 21 -2.75 -5.95 14.60
N GLN A 22 -2.19 -6.28 15.76
CA GLN A 22 -2.79 -6.00 17.06
C GLN A 22 -2.68 -4.51 17.44
N ALA A 23 -1.57 -3.86 17.09
CA ALA A 23 -1.33 -2.44 17.35
C ALA A 23 -2.36 -1.59 16.61
N ARG A 24 -2.61 -1.89 15.33
CA ARG A 24 -3.64 -1.24 14.49
C ARG A 24 -5.06 -1.32 15.06
N LYS A 25 -5.33 -2.30 15.94
CA LYS A 25 -6.63 -2.51 16.60
C LYS A 25 -6.61 -2.08 18.08
N SER A 26 -5.57 -1.36 18.50
CA SER A 26 -5.36 -0.90 19.87
C SER A 26 -5.11 0.61 19.86
N GLU A 27 -5.14 1.23 21.03
CA GLU A 27 -4.92 2.68 21.19
C GLU A 27 -3.97 2.97 22.36
N GLY A 28 -3.46 4.20 22.39
CA GLY A 28 -2.62 4.72 23.46
C GLY A 28 -1.39 3.84 23.74
N SER A 29 -1.04 3.71 25.02
CA SER A 29 0.18 3.00 25.45
C SER A 29 0.22 1.52 25.04
N LYS A 30 -0.94 0.89 24.83
CA LYS A 30 -1.00 -0.50 24.36
C LYS A 30 -0.54 -0.60 22.89
N ALA A 31 -1.02 0.30 22.03
CA ALA A 31 -0.60 0.34 20.63
C ALA A 31 0.91 0.63 20.53
N GLU A 32 1.39 1.62 21.27
CA GLU A 32 2.81 2.00 21.32
C GLU A 32 3.72 0.84 21.73
N GLN A 33 3.35 0.09 22.77
CA GLN A 33 4.12 -1.09 23.20
C GLN A 33 4.13 -2.20 22.16
N LEU A 34 3.01 -2.41 21.45
CA LEU A 34 2.93 -3.41 20.39
C LEU A 34 3.79 -3.03 19.18
N TYR A 35 3.75 -1.78 18.73
CA TYR A 35 4.63 -1.28 17.65
C TYR A 35 6.10 -1.42 18.03
N LYS A 36 6.48 -0.96 19.23
CA LYS A 36 7.85 -1.10 19.74
C LYS A 36 8.33 -2.55 19.76
N GLY A 37 7.47 -3.47 20.21
CA GLY A 37 7.75 -4.91 20.19
C GLY A 37 7.94 -5.45 18.77
N ALA A 38 7.06 -5.06 17.84
CA ALA A 38 7.14 -5.47 16.45
C ALA A 38 8.46 -5.01 15.80
N TYR A 39 8.85 -3.75 16.01
CA TYR A 39 10.06 -3.17 15.43
C TYR A 39 11.34 -3.82 15.96
N GLN A 40 11.37 -4.19 17.24
CA GLN A 40 12.45 -5.02 17.79
C GLN A 40 12.48 -6.40 17.12
N GLY A 41 11.32 -6.99 16.84
CA GLY A 41 11.19 -8.24 16.08
C GLY A 41 11.76 -8.12 14.67
N PHE A 42 11.36 -7.10 13.91
CA PHE A 42 11.88 -6.86 12.55
C PHE A 42 13.38 -6.59 12.55
N ALA A 43 13.89 -5.76 13.47
CA ALA A 43 15.33 -5.50 13.62
C ALA A 43 16.12 -6.80 13.87
N ASN A 44 15.57 -7.71 14.68
CA ASN A 44 16.17 -9.02 14.91
C ASN A 44 16.16 -9.89 13.64
N VAL A 45 15.21 -9.71 12.72
CA VAL A 45 15.09 -10.50 11.49
C VAL A 45 16.02 -10.02 10.38
N ILE A 46 16.25 -8.71 10.25
CA ILE A 46 17.03 -8.08 9.15
C ILE A 46 18.48 -8.60 9.04
N ALA A 47 19.02 -9.24 10.07
CA ALA A 47 20.30 -9.94 9.98
C ALA A 47 20.30 -11.20 9.08
N ASP A 48 19.14 -11.63 8.55
CA ASP A 48 18.98 -12.82 7.69
C ASP A 48 18.62 -12.44 6.25
N HIS A 49 19.59 -12.60 5.34
CA HIS A 49 19.50 -12.21 3.93
C HIS A 49 18.27 -12.74 3.15
N LEU A 50 17.67 -13.86 3.54
CA LEU A 50 16.58 -14.47 2.76
C LEU A 50 15.20 -13.84 2.99
N ILE A 51 14.98 -13.21 4.13
CA ILE A 51 13.67 -12.63 4.51
C ILE A 51 13.75 -11.13 4.83
N VAL A 52 14.87 -10.48 4.48
CA VAL A 52 15.06 -9.04 4.73
C VAL A 52 13.98 -8.21 4.06
N SER A 53 13.65 -8.47 2.79
CA SER A 53 12.65 -7.65 2.07
C SER A 53 11.26 -7.74 2.70
N GLU A 54 10.84 -8.94 3.11
CA GLU A 54 9.55 -9.16 3.77
C GLU A 54 9.51 -8.47 5.16
N ALA A 55 10.60 -8.57 5.93
CA ALA A 55 10.72 -7.87 7.20
C ALA A 55 10.72 -6.34 7.04
N LEU A 56 11.44 -5.81 6.03
CA LEU A 56 11.45 -4.38 5.72
C LEU A 56 10.06 -3.90 5.29
N TYR A 57 9.38 -4.65 4.42
CA TYR A 57 8.03 -4.33 3.99
C TYR A 57 7.07 -4.22 5.17
N HIS A 58 7.01 -5.25 6.02
CA HIS A 58 6.10 -5.24 7.16
C HIS A 58 6.48 -4.23 8.24
N TRP A 59 7.76 -3.88 8.37
CA TRP A 59 8.18 -2.77 9.22
C TRP A 59 7.66 -1.44 8.67
N GLY A 60 7.91 -1.14 7.39
CA GLY A 60 7.38 0.05 6.72
C GLY A 60 5.86 0.15 6.84
N PHE A 61 5.15 -0.97 6.65
CA PHE A 61 3.70 -1.05 6.81
C PHE A 61 3.24 -0.73 8.25
N GLY A 62 3.96 -1.23 9.26
CA GLY A 62 3.69 -0.89 10.65
C GLY A 62 3.86 0.61 10.93
N LEU A 63 4.96 1.21 10.44
CA LEU A 63 5.25 2.63 10.59
C LEU A 63 4.20 3.50 9.89
N LEU A 64 3.81 3.16 8.66
CA LEU A 64 2.75 3.84 7.90
C LEU A 64 1.46 3.92 8.72
N HIS A 65 1.06 2.82 9.36
CA HIS A 65 -0.13 2.78 10.19
C HIS A 65 0.03 3.46 11.56
N GLU A 66 1.21 3.41 12.16
CA GLU A 66 1.50 4.13 13.40
C GLU A 66 1.43 5.64 13.18
N ALA A 67 2.04 6.15 12.11
CA ALA A 67 2.09 7.58 11.78
C ALA A 67 0.68 8.20 11.66
N ARG A 68 -0.28 7.47 11.07
CA ARG A 68 -1.69 7.90 10.94
C ARG A 68 -2.38 8.22 12.27
N THR A 69 -1.89 7.69 13.38
CA THR A 69 -2.45 7.93 14.72
C THR A 69 -1.63 8.93 15.54
N GLN A 70 -0.58 9.51 14.97
CA GLN A 70 0.29 10.46 15.67
C GLN A 70 -0.03 11.91 15.32
N GLU A 71 0.38 12.81 16.21
CA GLU A 71 0.39 14.24 15.92
C GLU A 71 1.33 14.56 14.73
N PRO A 72 1.01 15.56 13.89
CA PRO A 72 1.70 15.78 12.61
C PRO A 72 3.22 15.81 12.69
N LYS A 73 3.78 16.46 13.73
CA LYS A 73 5.24 16.54 13.91
C LYS A 73 5.89 15.17 14.07
N ALA A 74 5.29 14.28 14.87
CA ALA A 74 5.80 12.93 15.08
C ALA A 74 5.49 12.03 13.87
N ALA A 75 4.33 12.21 13.23
CA ALA A 75 3.94 11.48 12.05
C ALA A 75 4.92 11.67 10.88
N ILE A 76 5.46 12.88 10.67
CA ILE A 76 6.46 13.15 9.62
C ILE A 76 7.68 12.23 9.77
N GLU A 77 8.30 12.20 10.95
CA GLU A 77 9.50 11.38 11.20
C GLU A 77 9.22 9.88 10.99
N ILE A 78 8.01 9.42 11.35
CA ILE A 78 7.61 8.03 11.19
C ILE A 78 7.32 7.69 9.71
N TYR A 79 6.70 8.60 8.95
CA TYR A 79 6.49 8.42 7.51
C TYR A 79 7.83 8.36 6.75
N GLU A 80 8.78 9.23 7.09
CA GLU A 80 10.13 9.20 6.49
C GLU A 80 10.84 7.85 6.77
N ASP A 81 10.67 7.29 7.97
CA ASP A 81 11.20 5.97 8.27
C ASP A 81 10.46 4.86 7.51
N ALA A 82 9.12 4.95 7.37
CA ALA A 82 8.32 4.01 6.58
C ALA A 82 8.79 3.99 5.11
N ILE A 83 8.92 5.17 4.50
CA ILE A 83 9.43 5.38 3.14
C ILE A 83 10.83 4.76 3.00
N SER A 84 11.70 4.96 3.98
CA SER A 84 13.04 4.36 3.98
C SER A 84 12.98 2.84 3.98
N LYS A 85 12.08 2.22 4.77
CA LYS A 85 11.90 0.76 4.79
C LYS A 85 11.37 0.23 3.46
N PHE A 86 10.37 0.88 2.85
CA PHE A 86 9.87 0.50 1.53
C PHE A 86 10.92 0.66 0.43
N SER A 87 11.68 1.76 0.45
CA SER A 87 12.78 2.00 -0.48
C SER A 87 13.86 0.92 -0.39
N PHE A 88 14.29 0.55 0.82
CA PHE A 88 15.24 -0.54 1.00
C PHE A 88 14.66 -1.90 0.61
N CYS A 89 13.36 -2.14 0.85
CA CYS A 89 12.68 -3.35 0.36
C CYS A 89 12.78 -3.44 -1.17
N LEU A 90 12.47 -2.35 -1.89
CA LEU A 90 12.55 -2.29 -3.34
C LEU A 90 13.99 -2.35 -3.88
N LEU A 91 14.98 -1.85 -3.12
CA LEU A 91 16.39 -2.00 -3.50
C LEU A 91 16.82 -3.48 -3.50
N ILE A 92 16.36 -4.26 -2.52
CA ILE A 92 16.69 -5.69 -2.39
C ILE A 92 15.79 -6.54 -3.30
N SER A 93 14.53 -6.15 -3.45
CA SER A 93 13.51 -6.87 -4.21
C SER A 93 12.71 -5.91 -5.08
N PRO A 94 13.24 -5.56 -6.27
CA PRO A 94 12.67 -4.51 -7.14
C PRO A 94 11.24 -4.75 -7.61
N ASN A 95 10.75 -5.98 -7.51
CA ASN A 95 9.41 -6.41 -7.91
C ASN A 95 8.46 -6.64 -6.70
N TYR A 96 8.77 -6.08 -5.52
CA TYR A 96 7.91 -6.20 -4.34
C TYR A 96 6.72 -5.23 -4.45
N LEU A 97 5.61 -5.71 -5.03
CA LEU A 97 4.44 -4.90 -5.36
C LEU A 97 3.90 -4.08 -4.16
N GLY A 98 3.74 -4.71 -3.00
CA GLY A 98 3.23 -4.03 -1.81
C GLY A 98 4.11 -2.85 -1.36
N ALA A 99 5.44 -2.98 -1.46
CA ALA A 99 6.35 -1.90 -1.08
C ALA A 99 6.31 -0.72 -2.07
N ALA A 100 6.06 -1.00 -3.35
CA ALA A 100 5.85 0.04 -4.36
C ALA A 100 4.54 0.80 -4.12
N ILE A 101 3.44 0.10 -3.83
CA ILE A 101 2.15 0.74 -3.54
C ILE A 101 2.20 1.51 -2.21
N ASP A 102 2.57 0.82 -1.11
CA ASP A 102 2.52 1.42 0.23
C ASP A 102 3.57 2.54 0.40
N GLY A 103 4.68 2.49 -0.34
CA GLY A 103 5.65 3.58 -0.40
C GLY A 103 5.09 4.84 -1.05
N GLY A 104 4.37 4.70 -2.18
CA GLY A 104 3.67 5.83 -2.80
C GLY A 104 2.58 6.41 -1.89
N VAL A 105 1.82 5.54 -1.20
CA VAL A 105 0.84 5.96 -0.19
C VAL A 105 1.52 6.73 0.95
N ALA A 106 2.65 6.26 1.46
CA ALA A 106 3.39 6.95 2.52
C ALA A 106 3.85 8.36 2.08
N PHE A 107 4.26 8.54 0.82
CA PHE A 107 4.56 9.88 0.28
C PHE A 107 3.33 10.77 0.20
N MET A 108 2.18 10.24 -0.23
CA MET A 108 0.92 11.01 -0.26
C MET A 108 0.49 11.44 1.14
N GLU A 109 0.56 10.54 2.12
CA GLU A 109 0.23 10.82 3.53
C GLU A 109 1.18 11.87 4.13
N LEU A 110 2.48 11.76 3.84
CA LEU A 110 3.47 12.77 4.23
C LEU A 110 3.15 14.13 3.60
N ALA A 111 2.73 14.16 2.33
CA ALA A 111 2.34 15.38 1.64
C ALA A 111 1.14 16.07 2.29
N ARG A 112 0.13 15.31 2.77
CA ARG A 112 -1.06 15.86 3.44
C ARG A 112 -0.71 16.70 4.67
N ILE A 113 0.30 16.29 5.43
CA ILE A 113 0.71 16.95 6.68
C ILE A 113 1.94 17.85 6.52
N SER A 114 2.48 17.95 5.31
CA SER A 114 3.62 18.80 4.96
C SER A 114 3.19 20.19 4.49
N SER A 115 4.15 21.12 4.44
CA SER A 115 3.91 22.45 3.88
C SER A 115 3.55 22.38 2.39
N GLU A 116 2.75 23.31 1.89
CA GLU A 116 2.42 23.42 0.47
C GLU A 116 3.65 23.44 -0.46
N ALA A 117 4.76 24.04 -0.01
CA ALA A 117 6.00 24.10 -0.78
C ALA A 117 6.67 22.72 -0.99
N ALA A 118 6.40 21.74 -0.12
CA ALA A 118 6.99 20.40 -0.19
C ALA A 118 6.11 19.41 -0.98
N LYS A 119 4.82 19.70 -1.14
CA LYS A 119 3.86 18.79 -1.79
C LYS A 119 4.24 18.41 -3.22
N PRO A 120 4.68 19.32 -4.11
CA PRO A 120 5.04 18.95 -5.47
C PRO A 120 6.10 17.84 -5.54
N ASP A 121 7.20 17.99 -4.79
CA ASP A 121 8.28 16.99 -4.77
C ASP A 121 7.80 15.65 -4.18
N LEU A 122 6.96 15.69 -3.15
CA LEU A 122 6.38 14.48 -2.55
C LEU A 122 5.41 13.77 -3.50
N TYR A 123 4.67 14.51 -4.32
CA TYR A 123 3.80 13.94 -5.35
C TYR A 123 4.59 13.31 -6.49
N ASP A 124 5.68 13.93 -6.94
CA ASP A 124 6.59 13.34 -7.93
C ASP A 124 7.17 12.00 -7.39
N LEU A 125 7.56 11.96 -6.12
CA LEU A 125 8.07 10.73 -5.48
C LEU A 125 6.98 9.66 -5.30
N ALA A 126 5.74 10.06 -5.00
CA ALA A 126 4.60 9.13 -4.95
C ALA A 126 4.33 8.53 -6.33
N GLU A 127 4.36 9.35 -7.37
CA GLU A 127 4.20 8.94 -8.77
C GLU A 127 5.23 7.88 -9.16
N ASP A 128 6.53 8.11 -8.89
CA ASP A 128 7.61 7.14 -9.17
C ASP A 128 7.32 5.75 -8.56
N PHE A 129 6.81 5.73 -7.33
CA PHE A 129 6.46 4.50 -6.62
C PHE A 129 5.25 3.79 -7.25
N PHE A 130 4.21 4.55 -7.61
CA PHE A 130 3.02 3.98 -8.25
C PHE A 130 3.28 3.54 -9.70
N GLU A 131 4.11 4.25 -10.45
CA GLU A 131 4.58 3.82 -11.78
C GLU A 131 5.37 2.52 -11.68
N LYS A 132 6.27 2.40 -10.69
CA LYS A 132 6.96 1.15 -10.41
C LYS A 132 5.98 0.02 -10.08
N ALA A 133 4.95 0.26 -9.28
CA ALA A 133 3.90 -0.72 -9.00
C ALA A 133 3.19 -1.17 -10.29
N CYS A 134 2.76 -0.22 -11.13
CA CYS A 134 2.14 -0.48 -12.42
C CYS A 134 3.08 -1.21 -13.41
N GLY A 135 4.40 -1.01 -13.30
CA GLY A 135 5.40 -1.76 -14.04
C GLY A 135 5.55 -3.23 -13.60
N ILE A 136 5.30 -3.52 -12.32
CA ILE A 136 5.28 -4.89 -11.77
C ILE A 136 3.97 -5.59 -12.12
N GLN A 137 2.85 -4.91 -11.90
CA GLN A 137 1.51 -5.38 -12.19
C GLN A 137 0.68 -4.24 -12.78
N LYS A 138 0.37 -4.33 -14.08
CA LYS A 138 -0.36 -3.28 -14.79
C LYS A 138 -1.70 -2.97 -14.09
N GLY A 139 -1.92 -1.68 -13.82
CA GLY A 139 -3.15 -1.19 -13.19
C GLY A 139 -3.17 -1.23 -11.66
N SER A 140 -2.18 -1.84 -11.00
CA SER A 140 -2.20 -2.08 -9.54
C SER A 140 -2.25 -0.79 -8.70
N ALA A 141 -1.74 0.32 -9.23
CA ALA A 141 -1.76 1.64 -8.59
C ALA A 141 -2.35 2.73 -9.50
N ALA A 142 -3.13 2.35 -10.52
CA ALA A 142 -3.65 3.30 -11.50
C ALA A 142 -4.61 4.33 -10.88
N TYR A 143 -5.41 3.93 -9.90
CA TYR A 143 -6.25 4.90 -9.17
C TYR A 143 -5.41 5.85 -8.32
N ASN A 144 -4.37 5.35 -7.64
CA ASN A 144 -3.46 6.21 -6.88
C ASN A 144 -2.73 7.23 -7.78
N LEU A 145 -2.30 6.83 -8.99
CA LEU A 145 -1.77 7.75 -9.99
C LEU A 145 -2.81 8.82 -10.37
N ALA A 146 -4.08 8.43 -10.57
CA ALA A 146 -5.15 9.38 -10.84
C ALA A 146 -5.31 10.43 -9.72
N CYS A 147 -5.23 10.00 -8.46
CA CYS A 147 -5.26 10.90 -7.30
C CYS A 147 -4.07 11.88 -7.31
N VAL A 148 -2.85 11.40 -7.58
CA VAL A 148 -1.66 12.25 -7.70
C VAL A 148 -1.82 13.28 -8.83
N TYR A 149 -2.30 12.88 -10.01
CA TYR A 149 -2.54 13.79 -11.12
C TYR A 149 -3.65 14.80 -10.83
N ALA A 150 -4.72 14.39 -10.15
CA ALA A 150 -5.78 15.30 -9.70
C ALA A 150 -5.25 16.37 -8.74
N LEU A 151 -4.43 15.98 -7.76
CA LEU A 151 -3.77 16.89 -6.81
C LEU A 151 -2.82 17.89 -7.49
N ARG A 152 -2.21 17.49 -8.62
CA ARG A 152 -1.35 18.36 -9.45
C ARG A 152 -2.13 19.21 -10.47
N GLY A 153 -3.42 18.95 -10.65
CA GLY A 153 -4.25 19.60 -11.68
C GLY A 153 -3.99 19.10 -13.11
N ASP A 154 -3.34 17.94 -13.27
CA ASP A 154 -3.14 17.31 -14.58
C ASP A 154 -4.36 16.46 -14.98
N ASN A 155 -5.33 17.12 -15.61
CA ASN A 155 -6.60 16.50 -15.96
C ASN A 155 -6.45 15.36 -16.98
N ASP A 156 -5.56 15.51 -17.97
CA ASP A 156 -5.39 14.51 -19.04
C ASP A 156 -4.73 13.24 -18.49
N ALA A 157 -3.70 13.38 -17.66
CA ALA A 157 -3.06 12.26 -16.99
C ALA A 157 -4.01 11.59 -15.96
N CYS A 158 -4.78 12.40 -15.22
CA CYS A 158 -5.80 11.89 -14.29
C CYS A 158 -6.84 11.02 -15.00
N LEU A 159 -7.42 11.50 -16.10
CA LEU A 159 -8.39 10.74 -16.89
C LEU A 159 -7.78 9.45 -17.45
N ALA A 160 -6.57 9.51 -18.01
CA ALA A 160 -5.89 8.32 -18.53
C ALA A 160 -5.62 7.26 -17.44
N ALA A 161 -5.27 7.70 -16.23
CA ALA A 161 -5.07 6.83 -15.08
C ALA A 161 -6.40 6.22 -14.58
N LEU A 162 -7.49 6.99 -14.53
CA LEU A 162 -8.83 6.48 -14.21
C LEU A 162 -9.32 5.44 -15.23
N GLN A 163 -9.11 5.68 -16.52
CA GLN A 163 -9.40 4.70 -17.58
C GLN A 163 -8.58 3.42 -17.39
N THR A 164 -7.30 3.55 -17.06
CA THR A 164 -6.45 2.39 -16.74
C THR A 164 -6.97 1.64 -15.52
N ALA A 165 -7.37 2.34 -14.45
CA ALA A 165 -7.92 1.73 -13.26
C ALA A 165 -9.22 0.95 -13.57
N ARG A 166 -10.09 1.52 -14.41
CA ARG A 166 -11.30 0.85 -14.91
C ARG A 166 -10.96 -0.43 -15.67
N ASP A 167 -10.08 -0.32 -16.66
CA ASP A 167 -9.76 -1.40 -17.59
C ASP A 167 -9.05 -2.58 -16.92
N PHE A 168 -8.32 -2.34 -15.83
CA PHE A 168 -7.61 -3.36 -15.04
C PHE A 168 -8.34 -3.75 -13.75
N GLY A 169 -9.52 -3.21 -13.49
CA GLY A 169 -10.36 -3.59 -12.35
C GLY A 169 -9.87 -3.10 -10.99
N SER A 170 -9.06 -2.03 -10.97
CA SER A 170 -8.60 -1.34 -9.75
C SER A 170 -9.34 -0.03 -9.46
N LEU A 171 -10.33 0.32 -10.28
CA LEU A 171 -11.20 1.48 -10.02
C LEU A 171 -12.10 1.21 -8.80
N PRO A 172 -12.10 2.10 -7.78
CA PRO A 172 -13.05 2.03 -6.68
C PRO A 172 -14.50 2.23 -7.15
N ASP A 173 -15.47 1.96 -6.29
CA ASP A 173 -16.85 2.33 -6.58
C ASP A 173 -17.04 3.85 -6.62
N GLU A 174 -18.07 4.29 -7.33
CA GLU A 174 -18.37 5.71 -7.54
C GLU A 174 -18.47 6.50 -6.23
N GLN A 175 -19.08 5.93 -5.20
CA GLN A 175 -19.26 6.65 -3.94
C GLN A 175 -17.90 6.95 -3.29
N ASN A 176 -17.00 5.96 -3.27
CA ASN A 176 -15.65 6.14 -2.76
C ASN A 176 -14.87 7.19 -3.57
N ILE A 177 -14.97 7.20 -4.90
CA ILE A 177 -14.29 8.19 -5.74
C ILE A 177 -14.81 9.61 -5.46
N LEU A 178 -16.13 9.77 -5.32
CA LEU A 178 -16.75 11.08 -5.08
C LEU A 178 -16.45 11.64 -3.68
N GLN A 179 -16.07 10.78 -2.74
CA GLN A 179 -15.70 11.15 -1.36
C GLN A 179 -14.20 11.30 -1.17
N ASP A 180 -13.37 10.90 -2.14
CA ASP A 180 -11.93 11.02 -2.08
C ASP A 180 -11.52 12.51 -2.18
N GLU A 181 -10.85 13.00 -1.13
CA GLU A 181 -10.35 14.36 -1.05
C GLU A 181 -9.34 14.68 -2.16
N ASP A 182 -8.58 13.69 -2.62
CA ASP A 182 -7.58 13.87 -3.69
C ASP A 182 -8.24 14.12 -5.04
N MET A 183 -9.48 13.63 -5.20
CA MET A 183 -10.27 13.80 -6.42
C MET A 183 -11.13 15.07 -6.38
N ALA A 184 -11.20 15.80 -5.26
CA ALA A 184 -12.08 16.95 -5.08
C ALA A 184 -11.87 18.05 -6.15
N GLY A 185 -10.64 18.19 -6.67
CA GLY A 185 -10.30 19.13 -7.73
C GLY A 185 -10.91 18.80 -9.09
N VAL A 186 -11.30 17.54 -9.33
CA VAL A 186 -11.72 17.06 -10.65
C VAL A 186 -13.16 16.56 -10.73
N ILE A 187 -13.80 16.20 -9.61
CA ILE A 187 -15.16 15.59 -9.60
C ILE A 187 -16.26 16.42 -10.28
N ASN A 188 -16.08 17.75 -10.34
CA ASN A 188 -17.04 18.65 -10.97
C ASN A 188 -16.78 18.91 -12.46
N ALA A 189 -15.63 18.48 -12.97
CA ALA A 189 -15.24 18.68 -14.36
C ALA A 189 -16.14 17.87 -15.30
N GLN A 190 -16.38 18.43 -16.50
CA GLN A 190 -17.26 17.79 -17.49
C GLN A 190 -16.70 16.43 -17.94
N TRP A 191 -15.40 16.34 -18.20
CA TRP A 191 -14.72 15.09 -18.58
C TRP A 191 -14.87 14.01 -17.51
N PHE A 192 -14.86 14.37 -16.22
CA PHE A 192 -14.97 13.42 -15.12
C PHE A 192 -16.39 12.85 -15.05
N LYS A 193 -17.40 13.72 -15.21
CA LYS A 193 -18.81 13.30 -15.26
C LYS A 193 -19.07 12.36 -16.43
N GLU A 194 -18.51 12.67 -17.60
CA GLU A 194 -18.58 11.81 -18.80
C GLU A 194 -17.93 10.44 -18.53
N PHE A 195 -16.73 10.41 -17.96
CA PHE A 195 -16.07 9.17 -17.56
C PHE A 195 -16.94 8.32 -16.60
N MET A 196 -17.55 8.94 -15.58
CA MET A 196 -18.41 8.21 -14.63
C MET A 196 -19.73 7.74 -15.26
N GLU A 197 -20.27 8.48 -16.24
CA GLU A 197 -21.39 8.00 -17.06
C GLU A 197 -21.01 6.76 -17.89
N GLU A 198 -19.82 6.72 -18.49
CA GLU A 198 -19.31 5.54 -19.21
C GLU A 198 -19.14 4.33 -18.28
N VAL A 199 -18.59 4.54 -17.07
CA VAL A 199 -18.44 3.49 -16.05
C VAL A 199 -19.80 2.93 -15.66
N ARG A 200 -20.82 3.78 -15.48
CA ARG A 200 -22.20 3.32 -15.19
C ARG A 200 -22.84 2.56 -16.34
N ALA A 201 -22.55 2.95 -17.58
CA ALA A 201 -23.07 2.31 -18.78
C ALA A 201 -22.42 0.95 -19.07
N THR A 202 -21.22 0.71 -18.54
CA THR A 202 -20.46 -0.53 -18.73
C THR A 202 -20.44 -1.31 -17.42
N PRO A 203 -21.44 -2.16 -17.13
CA PRO A 203 -21.43 -2.95 -15.91
C PRO A 203 -20.16 -3.79 -15.86
N ALA A 204 -19.49 -3.79 -14.70
CA ALA A 204 -18.27 -4.56 -14.49
C ALA A 204 -18.46 -5.99 -15.02
N PRO A 205 -17.47 -6.56 -15.74
CA PRO A 205 -17.56 -7.95 -16.16
C PRO A 205 -17.93 -8.79 -14.96
N VAL A 206 -18.98 -9.61 -15.09
CA VAL A 206 -19.44 -10.50 -14.02
C VAL A 206 -18.21 -11.22 -13.49
N LYS A 207 -17.82 -10.94 -12.24
CA LYS A 207 -16.78 -11.68 -11.52
C LYS A 207 -17.27 -13.12 -11.48
N THR A 208 -16.91 -13.90 -12.48
CA THR A 208 -17.25 -15.32 -12.52
C THR A 208 -16.41 -15.89 -11.40
N LYS A 209 -17.05 -16.31 -10.30
CA LYS A 209 -16.36 -17.16 -9.33
C LYS A 209 -15.75 -18.28 -10.17
N LEU A 210 -14.42 -18.33 -10.25
CA LEU A 210 -13.71 -19.48 -10.77
C LEU A 210 -14.23 -20.65 -9.93
N LYS A 211 -15.13 -21.46 -10.49
CA LYS A 211 -15.51 -22.73 -9.88
C LYS A 211 -14.23 -23.53 -9.79
N ASP A 212 -13.84 -23.82 -8.55
CA ASP A 212 -12.92 -24.87 -8.12
C ASP A 212 -12.15 -25.52 -9.28
N ILE A 213 -11.14 -24.81 -9.77
CA ILE A 213 -10.07 -25.46 -10.50
C ILE A 213 -9.22 -26.08 -9.41
N GLU A 214 -9.45 -27.37 -9.11
CA GLU A 214 -8.50 -28.20 -8.38
C GLU A 214 -7.19 -28.21 -9.17
N ILE A 215 -6.30 -27.28 -8.83
CA ILE A 215 -4.90 -27.36 -9.23
C ILE A 215 -4.33 -28.50 -8.39
N ASN A 216 -4.07 -29.63 -9.05
CA ASN A 216 -3.44 -30.78 -8.42
C ASN A 216 -1.99 -30.40 -8.07
N VAL A 217 -1.80 -29.90 -6.85
CA VAL A 217 -0.48 -29.69 -6.24
C VAL A 217 -0.21 -30.90 -5.35
N GLU A 218 0.84 -31.65 -5.69
CA GLU A 218 1.40 -32.70 -4.83
C GLU A 218 1.69 -32.18 -3.40
N PRO A 219 1.73 -33.08 -2.39
CA PRO A 219 1.20 -32.77 -1.08
C PRO A 219 2.21 -32.02 -0.20
N GLY A 220 1.72 -30.95 0.43
CA GLY A 220 2.03 -30.72 1.83
C GLY A 220 2.72 -29.40 2.19
N PHE A 221 2.10 -28.26 1.92
CA PHE A 221 2.11 -27.17 2.89
C PHE A 221 0.70 -26.57 2.95
N LYS A 222 -0.01 -26.85 4.05
CA LYS A 222 -1.30 -26.24 4.35
C LYS A 222 -1.04 -24.77 4.68
N ILE A 223 -1.24 -23.90 3.70
CA ILE A 223 -1.48 -22.49 3.97
C ILE A 223 -2.90 -22.43 4.55
N GLU A 224 -3.02 -22.37 5.88
CA GLU A 224 -4.27 -21.88 6.47
C GLU A 224 -4.46 -20.46 5.95
N LYS A 225 -5.45 -20.25 5.08
CA LYS A 225 -6.00 -18.92 4.85
C LYS A 225 -6.56 -18.43 6.18
N LYS A 226 -5.78 -17.66 6.91
CA LYS A 226 -6.27 -16.71 7.90
C LYS A 226 -5.76 -15.35 7.50
N GLU A 227 -6.72 -14.44 7.44
CA GLU A 227 -6.59 -13.02 7.13
C GLU A 227 -6.67 -12.70 5.65
N ASP A 228 -7.90 -12.38 5.23
CA ASP A 228 -8.16 -11.52 4.08
C ASP A 228 -7.48 -10.19 4.36
N PHE A 229 -6.36 -9.93 3.68
CA PHE A 229 -5.82 -8.58 3.55
C PHE A 229 -6.73 -7.84 2.58
N ASP A 230 -7.77 -7.22 3.12
CA ASP A 230 -8.53 -6.22 2.41
C ASP A 230 -7.67 -4.95 2.34
N TYR A 231 -7.11 -4.69 1.17
CA TYR A 231 -6.21 -3.55 0.92
C TYR A 231 -6.95 -2.19 0.90
N TYR A 232 -8.27 -2.19 1.11
CA TYR A 232 -9.12 -1.00 0.99
C TYR A 232 -10.08 -0.79 2.18
N SER A 233 -9.70 -1.24 3.38
CA SER A 233 -10.40 -0.86 4.62
C SER A 233 -9.52 -0.22 5.69
#